data_AF-A0A7S0AU83-F1
#
_entry.id   AF-A0A7S0AU83-F1
#
_cell.length_a   1.000
_cell.length_b   1.000
_cell.length_c   1.000
_cell.angle_alpha   90.00
_cell.angle_beta   90.00
_cell.angle_gamma   90.00
#
_symmetry.space_group_name_H-M   'P 1'
#
loop_
_entity.id
_entity.type
_entity.pdbx_description
1 polymer ?
#
loop_
_entity_poly.entity_id
_entity_poly.type
_entity_poly.pdbx_seq_one_letter_code
_entity_poly.pdbx_strand_id
1 'polypeptide(L)'
;ECTSYLGPAGFDAVQVSPPTEHVLGPMWYTRYQPVSYKLESRSGTEQEFIYMVRECRKAGVAILVDAVINHMAGPTVLWPPEDEKKECGGEGAKHADCFGWSGTPFGSRLFEHSNVPYTREEFHHYQDNTLSNCAF
;
A
#
# COMPACT_ATOMS: atom_id res chain seq x y z
N GLU A 1 13.78 19.02 -3.00
CA GLU A 1 14.35 18.01 -3.92
C GLU A 1 14.15 18.32 -5.39
N CYS A 2 12.95 18.19 -5.97
CA CYS A 2 12.76 18.43 -7.40
C CYS A 2 13.13 19.86 -7.84
N THR A 3 12.70 20.87 -7.09
CA THR A 3 12.98 22.28 -7.39
C THR A 3 14.41 22.69 -7.07
N SER A 4 14.97 22.14 -6.00
CA SER A 4 16.29 22.54 -5.46
C SER A 4 17.46 21.83 -6.12
N TYR A 5 17.25 20.62 -6.65
CA TYR A 5 18.34 19.79 -7.15
C TYR A 5 17.97 19.05 -8.44
N LEU A 6 16.96 18.18 -8.44
CA LEU A 6 16.74 17.27 -9.58
C LEU A 6 16.45 18.02 -10.89
N GLY A 7 15.60 19.04 -10.86
CA GLY A 7 15.32 19.89 -12.02
C GLY A 7 16.56 20.64 -12.51
N PRO A 8 17.23 21.44 -11.65
CA PRO A 8 18.49 22.11 -12.03
C PRO A 8 19.60 21.17 -12.52
N ALA A 9 19.67 19.94 -12.00
CA ALA A 9 20.65 18.94 -12.38
C ALA A 9 20.27 18.18 -13.68
N GLY A 10 19.08 18.42 -14.24
CA GLY A 10 18.65 17.85 -15.52
C GLY A 10 18.10 16.42 -15.44
N PHE A 11 17.57 16.00 -14.29
CA PHE A 11 16.88 14.71 -14.19
C PHE A 11 15.49 14.80 -14.83
N ASP A 12 15.18 13.86 -15.73
CA ASP A 12 13.87 13.82 -16.41
C ASP A 12 12.75 13.31 -15.50
N ALA A 13 13.07 12.42 -14.55
CA ALA A 13 12.08 11.79 -13.69
C ALA A 13 12.64 11.28 -12.36
N VAL A 14 11.76 11.04 -11.40
CA VAL A 14 12.05 10.31 -10.15
C VAL A 14 11.04 9.18 -9.95
N GLN A 15 11.54 7.99 -9.63
CA GLN A 15 10.69 6.88 -9.18
C GLN A 15 10.45 7.00 -7.68
N VAL A 16 9.18 7.03 -7.29
CA VAL A 16 8.77 7.04 -5.88
C VAL A 16 8.38 5.62 -5.45
N SER A 17 8.63 5.29 -4.18
CA SER A 17 8.06 4.07 -3.59
C SER A 17 6.53 4.10 -3.66
N PRO A 18 5.84 2.95 -3.52
CA PRO A 18 4.38 2.89 -3.59
C PRO A 18 3.73 3.94 -2.67
N PRO A 19 2.94 4.88 -3.23
CA PRO A 19 2.22 5.91 -2.46
C PRO A 19 0.89 5.37 -1.91
N THR A 20 0.51 4.17 -2.33
CA THR A 20 -0.68 3.45 -1.97
C THR A 20 -0.66 3.00 -0.51
N GLU A 21 -1.82 2.97 0.13
CA GLU A 21 -1.97 2.44 1.49
C GLU A 21 -1.47 1.00 1.58
N HIS A 22 -0.71 0.75 2.63
CA HIS A 22 -0.07 -0.53 2.87
C HIS A 22 -0.18 -0.97 4.33
N VAL A 23 0.23 -2.20 4.63
CA VAL A 23 0.25 -2.73 6.01
C VAL A 23 1.14 -1.89 6.93
N LEU A 24 0.84 -1.94 8.23
CA LEU A 24 1.67 -1.29 9.25
C LEU A 24 3.05 -1.94 9.37
N GLY A 25 4.01 -1.16 9.87
CA GLY A 25 5.34 -1.63 10.24
C GLY A 25 6.48 -0.76 9.69
N PRO A 26 7.66 -0.81 10.35
CA PRO A 26 8.79 0.04 10.01
C PRO A 26 9.59 -0.47 8.81
N MET A 27 9.42 -1.72 8.42
CA MET A 27 10.23 -2.33 7.37
C MET A 27 10.01 -1.68 6.01
N TRP A 28 11.03 -1.68 5.15
CA TRP A 28 10.95 -1.08 3.82
C TRP A 28 9.90 -1.79 2.95
N TYR A 29 9.81 -3.12 3.10
CA TYR A 29 8.96 -3.97 2.26
C TYR A 29 7.47 -3.88 2.60
N THR A 30 7.08 -3.23 3.71
CA THR A 30 5.65 -3.06 4.04
C THR A 30 4.90 -2.31 2.94
N ARG A 31 5.57 -1.40 2.23
CA ARG A 31 5.03 -0.68 1.07
C ARG A 31 4.56 -1.57 -0.07
N TYR A 32 5.09 -2.79 -0.18
CA TYR A 32 4.71 -3.76 -1.21
C TYR A 32 3.65 -4.74 -0.72
N GLN A 33 2.95 -4.41 0.37
CA GLN A 33 1.75 -5.13 0.80
C GLN A 33 0.58 -4.14 0.83
N PRO A 34 -0.01 -3.83 -0.34
CA PRO A 34 -1.11 -2.88 -0.43
C PRO A 34 -2.32 -3.37 0.34
N VAL A 35 -3.00 -2.46 1.04
CA VAL A 35 -4.26 -2.76 1.74
C VAL A 35 -5.44 -2.17 0.97
N SER A 36 -5.24 -1.02 0.35
CA SER A 36 -6.28 -0.23 -0.31
C SER A 36 -5.63 0.65 -1.38
N TYR A 37 -6.39 1.23 -2.30
CA TYR A 37 -5.87 2.17 -3.30
C TYR A 37 -5.85 3.64 -2.86
N LYS A 38 -6.13 3.92 -1.58
CA LYS A 38 -5.95 5.27 -1.04
C LYS A 38 -4.49 5.70 -1.20
N LEU A 39 -4.27 6.95 -1.57
CA LEU A 39 -2.93 7.56 -1.65
C LEU A 39 -2.51 8.07 -0.28
N GLU A 40 -2.52 7.19 0.73
CA GLU A 40 -2.17 7.51 2.10
C GLU A 40 -1.20 6.46 2.61
N SER A 41 0.06 6.84 2.73
CA SER A 41 1.16 5.92 3.05
C SER A 41 2.11 6.53 4.08
N ARG A 42 3.13 5.76 4.45
CA ARG A 42 4.24 6.26 5.27
C ARG A 42 4.97 7.47 4.65
N SER A 43 4.79 7.74 3.36
CA SER A 43 5.39 8.90 2.68
C SER A 43 4.56 10.18 2.78
N GLY A 44 3.30 10.11 3.24
CA GLY A 44 2.40 11.24 3.31
C GLY A 44 0.99 10.92 2.84
N THR A 45 0.15 11.95 2.91
CA THR A 45 -1.25 12.00 2.51
C THR A 45 -1.41 12.22 1.01
N GLU A 46 -2.63 12.05 0.51
CA GLU A 46 -2.97 12.30 -0.90
C GLU A 46 -2.67 13.75 -1.29
N GLN A 47 -2.97 14.70 -0.41
CA GLN A 47 -2.72 16.13 -0.65
C GLN A 47 -1.22 16.43 -0.77
N GLU A 48 -0.39 15.82 0.08
CA GLU A 48 1.06 15.94 0.00
C GLU A 48 1.62 15.29 -1.27
N PHE A 49 1.07 14.15 -1.69
CA PHE A 49 1.43 13.50 -2.94
C PHE A 49 1.09 14.38 -4.16
N ILE A 50 -0.13 14.93 -4.21
CA ILE A 50 -0.55 15.88 -5.26
C ILE A 50 0.39 17.10 -5.29
N TYR A 51 0.71 17.65 -4.12
CA TYR A 51 1.63 18.77 -4.01
C TYR A 51 3.02 18.42 -4.56
N MET A 52 3.58 17.27 -4.17
CA MET A 52 4.86 16.78 -4.68
C MET A 52 4.85 16.64 -6.21
N VAL A 53 3.84 15.97 -6.79
CA VAL A 53 3.70 15.80 -8.25
C VAL A 53 3.67 17.17 -8.94
N ARG A 54 2.88 18.12 -8.40
CA ARG A 54 2.75 19.46 -8.97
C ARG A 54 4.08 20.22 -8.97
N GLU A 55 4.79 20.24 -7.84
CA GLU A 55 6.05 20.99 -7.73
C GLU A 55 7.18 20.33 -8.53
N CYS A 56 7.24 19.00 -8.60
CA CYS A 56 8.20 18.30 -9.45
C CYS A 56 7.95 18.56 -10.94
N ARG A 57 6.68 18.52 -11.37
CA ARG A 57 6.31 18.82 -12.76
C ARG A 57 6.66 20.26 -13.16
N LYS A 58 6.48 21.24 -12.27
CA LYS A 58 6.92 22.63 -12.51
C LYS A 58 8.44 22.73 -12.69
N ALA A 59 9.20 21.88 -12.02
CA ALA A 59 10.65 21.80 -12.13
C ALA A 59 11.14 20.98 -13.34
N GLY A 60 10.23 20.51 -14.21
CA GLY A 60 10.59 19.67 -15.36
C GLY A 60 10.85 18.20 -15.02
N VAL A 61 10.56 17.76 -13.80
CA VAL A 61 10.81 16.39 -13.33
C VAL A 61 9.51 15.60 -13.28
N ALA A 62 9.41 14.52 -14.06
CA ALA A 62 8.29 13.60 -14.03
C ALA A 62 8.31 12.68 -12.80
N ILE A 63 7.14 12.16 -12.43
CA ILE A 63 7.00 11.18 -11.34
C ILE A 63 6.67 9.82 -11.94
N LEU A 64 7.50 8.82 -11.64
CA LEU A 64 7.24 7.42 -11.95
C LEU A 64 6.75 6.74 -10.67
N VAL A 65 5.51 6.27 -10.69
CA VAL A 65 4.89 5.63 -9.52
C VAL A 65 5.15 4.13 -9.58
N ASP A 66 5.69 3.60 -8.50
CA ASP A 66 5.76 2.16 -8.29
C ASP A 66 4.35 1.61 -7.96
N ALA A 67 3.82 0.79 -8.87
CA ALA A 67 2.48 0.24 -8.79
C ALA A 67 2.55 -1.27 -8.56
N VAL A 68 1.99 -1.73 -7.45
CA VAL A 68 1.85 -3.16 -7.15
C VAL A 68 0.59 -3.68 -7.86
N ILE A 69 0.78 -4.29 -9.03
CA ILE A 69 -0.32 -4.80 -9.88
C ILE A 69 -0.64 -6.28 -9.66
N ASN A 70 0.22 -7.00 -8.95
CA ASN A 70 0.18 -8.46 -8.89
C ASN A 70 -0.62 -9.01 -7.70
N HIS A 71 -0.55 -8.35 -6.55
CA HIS A 71 -1.05 -8.87 -5.29
C HIS A 71 -1.45 -7.74 -4.32
N MET A 72 -2.09 -8.16 -3.24
CA MET A 72 -2.47 -7.33 -2.10
C MET A 72 -1.82 -7.91 -0.82
N ALA A 73 -2.02 -7.26 0.33
CA ALA A 73 -1.46 -7.67 1.61
C ALA A 73 -1.84 -9.12 2.00
N GLY A 74 -0.86 -9.85 2.53
CA GLY A 74 -1.12 -11.19 3.07
C GLY A 74 -1.93 -11.12 4.37
N PRO A 75 -2.58 -12.23 4.79
CA PRO A 75 -3.36 -12.27 6.01
C PRO A 75 -2.50 -12.45 7.27
N THR A 76 -1.25 -11.98 7.28
CA THR A 76 -0.33 -12.15 8.42
C THR A 76 0.05 -10.80 8.99
N VAL A 77 -0.10 -10.66 10.30
CA VAL A 77 0.30 -9.45 11.02
C VAL A 77 1.82 -9.32 11.01
N LEU A 78 2.29 -8.18 10.50
CA LEU A 78 3.70 -7.76 10.59
C LEU A 78 3.94 -6.75 11.71
N TRP A 79 2.88 -6.08 12.17
CA TRP A 79 2.91 -5.06 13.21
C TRP A 79 1.50 -4.87 13.79
N PRO A 80 1.35 -4.66 15.10
CA PRO A 80 2.41 -4.46 16.11
C PRO A 80 3.07 -5.76 16.59
N PRO A 81 4.25 -5.71 17.25
CA PRO A 81 5.03 -6.90 17.61
C PRO A 81 4.29 -7.91 18.50
N GLU A 82 3.38 -7.43 19.36
CA GLU A 82 2.53 -8.26 20.22
C GLU A 82 1.57 -9.16 19.45
N ASP A 83 1.26 -8.79 18.20
CA ASP A 83 0.40 -9.52 17.30
C ASP A 83 1.17 -10.14 16.12
N GLU A 84 2.50 -10.00 16.07
CA GLU A 84 3.32 -10.51 14.97
C GLU A 84 3.05 -12.01 14.73
N LYS A 85 2.88 -12.39 13.46
CA LYS A 85 2.57 -13.76 13.00
C LYS A 85 1.16 -14.26 13.33
N LYS A 86 0.31 -13.46 13.98
CA LYS A 86 -1.13 -13.75 14.01
C LYS A 86 -1.73 -13.63 12.61
N GLU A 87 -2.84 -14.32 12.40
CA GLU A 87 -3.61 -14.24 11.17
C GLU A 87 -4.63 -13.10 11.26
N CYS A 88 -4.81 -12.36 10.17
CA CYS A 88 -5.74 -11.25 10.09
C CYS A 88 -7.18 -11.75 9.91
N GLY A 89 -8.09 -11.28 10.77
CA GLY A 89 -9.48 -11.74 10.79
C GLY A 89 -9.64 -13.14 11.38
N GLY A 90 -10.87 -13.53 11.73
CA GLY A 90 -11.17 -14.81 12.41
C GLY A 90 -11.32 -14.69 13.93
N GLU A 91 -11.47 -15.83 14.62
CA GLU A 91 -11.78 -15.87 16.06
C GLU A 91 -10.73 -16.61 16.89
N GLY A 92 -10.47 -16.13 18.10
CA GLY A 92 -9.58 -16.78 19.07
C GLY A 92 -8.12 -16.32 19.01
N ALA A 93 -7.28 -16.91 19.87
CA ALA A 93 -5.95 -16.37 20.22
C ALA A 93 -4.91 -16.34 19.08
N LYS A 94 -5.20 -16.96 17.93
CA LYS A 94 -4.32 -16.95 16.75
C LYS A 94 -4.60 -15.79 15.79
N HIS A 95 -5.68 -15.05 16.02
CA HIS A 95 -6.16 -14.02 15.12
C HIS A 95 -6.01 -12.62 15.73
N ALA A 96 -5.97 -11.60 14.88
CA ALA A 96 -5.97 -10.20 15.26
C ALA A 96 -6.76 -9.35 14.25
N ASP A 97 -7.21 -8.18 14.71
CA ASP A 97 -7.75 -7.15 13.83
C ASP A 97 -6.58 -6.44 13.13
N CYS A 98 -6.60 -6.45 11.80
CA CYS A 98 -5.54 -5.84 11.00
C CYS A 98 -6.02 -4.56 10.34
N PHE A 99 -5.17 -3.54 10.39
CA PHE A 99 -5.42 -2.23 9.81
C PHE A 99 -4.26 -1.78 8.93
N GLY A 100 -4.59 -1.21 7.78
CA GLY A 100 -3.64 -0.51 6.92
C GLY A 100 -3.20 0.82 7.51
N TRP A 101 -2.27 1.47 6.83
CA TRP A 101 -1.67 2.74 7.26
C TRP A 101 -2.69 3.85 7.55
N SER A 102 -3.79 3.92 6.81
CA SER A 102 -4.89 4.89 6.99
C SER A 102 -6.04 4.37 7.86
N GLY A 103 -5.86 3.22 8.52
CA GLY A 103 -6.88 2.56 9.32
C GLY A 103 -7.88 1.72 8.50
N THR A 104 -7.59 1.40 7.23
CA THR A 104 -8.45 0.50 6.45
C THR A 104 -8.36 -0.92 7.02
N PRO A 105 -9.47 -1.54 7.48
CA PRO A 105 -9.43 -2.91 7.99
C PRO A 105 -9.13 -3.92 6.87
N PHE A 106 -8.38 -4.99 7.17
CA PHE A 106 -8.14 -6.11 6.25
C PHE A 106 -8.06 -7.48 6.97
N GLY A 107 -8.33 -8.60 6.28
CA GLY A 107 -8.42 -9.93 6.94
C GLY A 107 -8.82 -11.16 6.10
N SER A 108 -10.03 -11.21 5.51
CA SER A 108 -10.73 -12.42 4.99
C SER A 108 -11.38 -12.48 3.56
N ARG A 109 -10.92 -11.78 2.48
CA ARG A 109 -11.51 -11.55 1.10
C ARG A 109 -12.43 -10.33 0.66
N LEU A 110 -12.60 -9.20 1.36
CA LEU A 110 -13.26 -7.93 1.00
C LEU A 110 -12.28 -6.95 0.36
N PHE A 111 -12.09 -7.08 -0.94
CA PHE A 111 -11.55 -6.00 -1.73
C PHE A 111 -12.68 -5.10 -2.23
N GLU A 112 -13.18 -4.19 -1.37
CA GLU A 112 -14.17 -3.18 -1.79
C GLU A 112 -13.49 -1.84 -2.05
N HIS A 113 -13.16 -1.59 -3.32
CA HIS A 113 -12.82 -0.25 -3.80
C HIS A 113 -13.77 0.17 -4.93
N SER A 114 -14.74 1.02 -4.59
CA SER A 114 -15.72 1.55 -5.55
C SER A 114 -15.11 2.32 -6.73
N ASN A 115 -13.87 2.79 -6.61
CA ASN A 115 -13.21 3.66 -7.57
C ASN A 115 -12.23 2.93 -8.51
N VAL A 116 -11.95 1.66 -8.27
CA VAL A 116 -11.03 0.89 -9.12
C VAL A 116 -11.73 -0.39 -9.54
N PRO A 117 -11.82 -0.69 -10.86
CA PRO A 117 -12.62 -1.79 -11.37
C PRO A 117 -11.91 -3.14 -11.20
N TYR A 118 -11.17 -3.32 -10.11
CA TYR A 118 -10.53 -4.59 -9.80
C TYR A 118 -11.26 -5.33 -8.68
N THR A 119 -11.39 -6.64 -8.83
CA THR A 119 -11.91 -7.54 -7.80
C THR A 119 -10.79 -8.44 -7.28
N ARG A 120 -11.06 -9.13 -6.17
CA ARG A 120 -10.10 -10.09 -5.59
C ARG A 120 -9.67 -11.18 -6.57
N GLU A 121 -10.53 -11.57 -7.52
CA GLU A 121 -10.27 -12.62 -8.51
C GLU A 121 -9.12 -12.27 -9.46
N GLU A 122 -8.78 -10.99 -9.58
CA GLU A 122 -7.73 -10.50 -10.46
C GLU A 122 -6.35 -10.46 -9.79
N PHE A 123 -6.27 -10.65 -8.48
CA PHE A 123 -5.00 -10.74 -7.76
C PHE A 123 -4.55 -12.19 -7.55
N HIS A 124 -3.23 -12.39 -7.56
CA HIS A 124 -2.66 -13.70 -7.25
C HIS A 124 -3.12 -14.16 -5.86
N HIS A 125 -3.69 -15.37 -5.81
CA HIS A 125 -4.16 -16.03 -4.59
C HIS A 125 -3.83 -17.53 -4.67
N TYR A 126 -3.70 -18.18 -3.51
CA TYR A 126 -3.46 -19.62 -3.45
C TYR A 126 -4.73 -20.38 -3.85
N GLN A 127 -4.58 -21.40 -4.72
CA GLN A 127 -5.71 -22.21 -5.23
C GLN A 127 -6.29 -23.14 -4.16
N ASP A 128 -5.48 -23.59 -3.22
CA ASP A 128 -5.79 -24.57 -2.16
C ASP A 128 -6.11 -23.92 -0.80
N ASN A 129 -5.79 -22.63 -0.65
CA ASN A 129 -6.10 -21.87 0.55
C ASN A 129 -7.10 -20.77 0.23
N THR A 130 -8.39 -21.10 0.38
CA THR A 130 -9.49 -20.16 0.17
C THR A 130 -9.60 -19.06 1.24
N LEU A 131 -8.62 -18.94 2.14
CA LEU A 131 -8.53 -17.85 3.12
C LEU A 131 -7.34 -16.92 2.84
N SER A 132 -6.45 -17.29 1.90
CA SER A 132 -5.35 -16.41 1.53
C SER A 132 -5.84 -15.33 0.57
N ASN A 133 -5.74 -14.08 1.06
CA ASN A 133 -5.80 -12.78 0.39
C ASN A 133 -7.15 -12.00 0.54
N CYS A 134 -7.13 -11.09 1.54
CA CYS A 134 -7.76 -9.75 1.73
C CYS A 134 -9.25 -9.52 2.04
N ALA A 135 -9.67 -9.47 3.35
CA ALA A 135 -10.87 -8.89 4.11
C ALA A 135 -12.28 -9.59 4.41
N PHE A 136 -12.89 -9.40 5.59
CA PHE A 136 -14.06 -10.12 6.20
C PHE A 136 -15.09 -10.98 5.43
#